data_AF-A0A1J5ICI4-F1
#
_entry.id   AF-A0A1J5ICI4-F1
#
_cell.length_a   1.000
_cell.length_b   1.000
_cell.length_c   1.000
_cell.angle_alpha   90.00
_cell.angle_beta   90.00
_cell.angle_gamma   90.00
#
_symmetry.space_group_name_H-M   'P 1'
#
loop_
_entity.id
_entity.type
_entity.pdbx_description
1 polymer ?
#
loop_
_entity_poly.entity_id
_entity_poly.type
_entity_poly.pdbx_seq_one_letter_code
_entity_poly.pdbx_strand_id
1 'polypeptide(L)' 'MQKQLTAFIEREGSGYVSLCPELDIASQGDTIEEARDNLREALES' A
#
# COMPACT_ATOMS: atom_id res chain seq x y z
N MET A 1 -15.85 -11.83 2.26
CA MET A 1 -16.46 -10.48 2.18
C MET A 1 -15.58 -9.61 1.32
N GLN A 2 -16.13 -8.81 0.42
CA GLN A 2 -15.34 -7.86 -0.38
C GLN A 2 -15.39 -6.49 0.30
N LYS A 3 -14.23 -5.95 0.68
CA LYS A 3 -14.10 -4.59 1.24
C LYS A 3 -13.50 -3.69 0.17
N GLN A 4 -14.01 -2.48 0.04
CA GLN A 4 -13.35 -1.42 -0.71
C GLN A 4 -12.62 -0.53 0.29
N LEU A 5 -11.34 -0.30 0.03
CA LEU A 5 -10.46 0.52 0.86
C LEU A 5 -9.76 1.53 -0.05
N THR A 6 -9.39 2.67 0.52
CA THR A 6 -8.57 3.67 -0.14
C THR A 6 -7.10 3.38 0.13
N ALA A 7 -6.24 3.64 -0.85
CA ALA A 7 -4.80 3.62 -0.65
C ALA A 7 -4.19 4.87 -1.27
N PHE A 8 -3.30 5.54 -0.52
CA PHE A 8 -2.40 6.55 -1.06
C PHE A 8 -1.10 5.87 -1.44
N ILE A 9 -0.51 6.25 -2.59
CA ILE A 9 0.81 5.81 -2.99
C ILE A 9 1.61 7.05 -3.34
N GLU A 10 2.72 7.24 -2.65
CA GLU A 10 3.58 8.41 -2.78
C GLU A 10 5.01 7.98 -3.10
N ARG A 11 5.70 8.77 -3.92
CA ARG A 11 7.11 8.52 -4.23
C ARG A 11 7.96 9.04 -3.07
N GLU A 12 8.69 8.16 -2.41
CA GLU A 12 9.60 8.49 -1.32
C GLU A 12 11.01 8.03 -1.66
N GLY A 13 11.95 8.99 -1.74
CA GLY A 13 13.33 8.70 -2.14
C GLY A 13 13.45 8.08 -3.53
N SER A 14 13.96 6.85 -3.60
CA SER A 14 14.09 6.07 -4.84
C SER A 14 12.91 5.15 -5.12
N GLY A 15 12.00 4.96 -4.17
CA GLY A 15 10.87 4.02 -4.27
C GLY A 15 9.52 4.69 -3.98
N TYR A 16 8.57 3.88 -3.54
CA TYR A 16 7.20 4.26 -3.25
C TYR A 16 6.75 3.70 -1.90
N VAL A 17 6.00 4.52 -1.16
CA VAL A 17 5.31 4.12 0.08
C VAL A 17 3.82 4.14 -0.20
N SER A 18 3.10 3.14 0.32
CA SER A 18 1.67 3.02 0.23
C SER A 18 1.03 3.00 1.61
N LEU A 19 -0.15 3.62 1.76
CA LEU A 19 -0.87 3.73 3.04
C LEU A 19 -2.36 3.50 2.82
N CYS A 20 -2.95 2.57 3.58
CA CYS A 20 -4.39 2.44 3.75
C CYS A 20 -4.81 3.19 5.04
N PRO A 21 -5.36 4.41 4.95
CA PRO A 21 -5.67 5.23 6.11
C PRO A 21 -6.77 4.64 6.99
N GLU A 22 -7.69 3.84 6.42
CA GLU A 22 -8.80 3.25 7.17
C GLU A 22 -8.37 2.18 8.18
N LEU A 23 -7.19 1.59 7.97
CA LEU A 23 -6.65 0.52 8.80
C LEU A 23 -5.29 0.86 9.42
N ASP A 24 -4.74 2.03 9.09
CA ASP A 24 -3.41 2.48 9.52
C ASP A 24 -2.31 1.47 9.18
N ILE A 25 -2.40 0.88 7.98
CA ILE A 25 -1.44 -0.09 7.45
C ILE A 25 -0.69 0.54 6.29
N ALA A 26 0.64 0.46 6.35
CA ALA A 26 1.52 0.94 5.30
C ALA A 26 2.38 -0.19 4.74
N SER A 27 2.83 0.00 3.50
CA SER A 27 3.81 -0.86 2.84
C SER A 27 4.70 -0.03 1.91
N GLN A 28 5.70 -0.66 1.28
CA GLN A 28 6.63 0.01 0.38
C GLN A 28 7.06 -0.90 -0.77
N GLY A 29 7.56 -0.32 -1.85
CA GLY A 29 8.13 -1.03 -3.00
C GLY A 29 8.96 -0.11 -3.90
N ASP A 30 9.74 -0.69 -4.81
CA ASP A 30 10.57 0.06 -5.75
C ASP A 30 9.73 0.65 -6.90
N THR A 31 8.54 0.07 -7.16
CA THR A 31 7.55 0.58 -8.12
C THR A 31 6.18 0.82 -7.49
N ILE A 32 5.30 1.52 -8.20
CA ILE A 32 3.91 1.75 -7.77
C ILE A 32 3.18 0.40 -7.64
N GLU A 33 3.37 -0.49 -8.61
CA GLU A 33 2.76 -1.82 -8.64
C GLU A 33 3.21 -2.66 -7.44
N GLU A 34 4.50 -2.64 -7.12
CA GLU A 34 5.06 -3.37 -5.97
C GLU A 34 4.54 -2.80 -4.65
N ALA A 35 4.57 -1.49 -4.45
CA ALA A 35 4.04 -0.87 -3.23
C ALA A 35 2.54 -1.17 -3.03
N ARG A 36 1.76 -1.26 -4.12
CA ARG A 36 0.35 -1.66 -4.09
C ARG A 36 0.17 -3.15 -3.75
N ASP A 37 0.96 -4.02 -4.37
CA ASP A 37 0.85 -5.46 -4.18
C ASP A 37 1.28 -5.86 -2.76
N ASN A 38 2.38 -5.29 -2.26
CA ASN A 38 2.82 -5.48 -0.88
C ASN A 38 1.81 -4.94 0.14
N LEU A 39 1.10 -3.84 -0.15
CA LEU A 39 0.01 -3.36 0.72
C LEU A 39 -1.16 -4.35 0.74
N ARG A 40 -1.50 -4.96 -0.39
CA ARG A 40 -2.57 -5.96 -0.44
C ARG A 40 -2.24 -7.18 0.42
N GLU A 41 -1.00 -7.66 0.36
CA GLU A 41 -0.55 -8.77 1.21
C GLU A 41 -0.61 -8.40 2.69
N ALA A 42 -0.21 -7.18 3.06
CA ALA A 42 -0.30 -6.68 4.43
C ALA A 42 -1.75 -6.58 4.95
N LEU A 43 -2.72 -6.30 4.07
CA LEU A 43 -4.16 -6.22 4.40
C LEU A 43 -4.84 -7.59 4.54
N GLU A 44 -4.26 -8.63 3.96
CA GLU A 44 -4.76 -10.02 4.03
C GLU A 44 -4.17 -10.80 5.22
N SER A 45 -3.22 -10.20 5.93
CA SER A 45 -2.52 -10.77 7.09
C SER A 45 -3.31 -10.72 8.41
#